data_AF-A0A971AD96-F1
#
_entry.id   AF-A0A971AD96-F1
#
_cell.length_a   1.000
_cell.length_b   1.000
_cell.length_c   1.000
_cell.angle_alpha   90.00
_cell.angle_beta   90.00
_cell.angle_gamma   90.00
#
_symmetry.space_group_name_H-M   'P 1'
#
loop_
_entity.id
_entity.type
_entity.pdbx_description
1 polymer ?
#
loop_
_entity_poly.entity_id
_entity_poly.type
_entity_poly.pdbx_seq_one_letter_code
_entity_poly.pdbx_strand_id
1 'polypeptide(L)'
;MRLLNNKITAFAVITFFLIALIFITRLLITNQYNANGYTVTGKNGEHSTGYDVNFLFENKTPYIGNHVKVETLNKGMPLPEGLTRGILKLSTEKPPYRMTFHYHLKDDSIDLKDIAFIKNEEQFLKNSILLFALIENADEVTHLGFWNNEALSSLPFTYTYTRADAERIIGSDVRDFAETKETLAELIEIVHQLDADDLSPAINNIAW
;
A
#
# COMPACT_ATOMS: atom_id res chain seq x y z
N MET A 1 44.59 11.17 -21.34
CA MET A 1 43.47 11.78 -20.57
C MET A 1 42.18 11.88 -21.42
N ARG A 2 41.74 10.79 -22.07
CA ARG A 2 40.54 10.75 -22.94
C ARG A 2 39.57 9.60 -22.61
N LEU A 3 39.93 8.72 -21.66
CA LEU A 3 39.16 7.50 -21.34
C LEU A 3 38.18 7.68 -20.16
N LEU A 4 38.34 8.73 -19.33
CA LEU A 4 37.46 8.97 -18.19
C LEU A 4 36.16 9.72 -18.58
N ASN A 5 36.23 10.63 -19.57
CA ASN A 5 35.09 11.47 -19.93
C ASN A 5 33.95 10.70 -20.61
N ASN A 6 34.29 9.63 -21.34
CA ASN A 6 33.32 8.81 -22.08
C ASN A 6 32.49 7.92 -21.14
N LYS A 7 33.04 7.52 -19.99
CA LYS A 7 32.31 6.71 -19.00
C LYS A 7 31.30 7.54 -18.24
N ILE A 8 31.67 8.76 -17.84
CA ILE A 8 30.75 9.68 -17.15
C ILE A 8 29.62 10.13 -18.09
N THR A 9 29.93 10.43 -19.35
CA THR A 9 28.90 10.75 -20.36
C THR A 9 28.04 9.53 -20.71
N ALA A 10 28.61 8.32 -20.80
CA ALA A 10 27.82 7.10 -21.00
C ALA A 10 26.87 6.82 -19.82
N PHE A 11 27.32 6.97 -18.57
CA PHE A 11 26.47 6.82 -17.39
C PHE A 11 25.32 7.84 -17.38
N ALA A 12 25.60 9.11 -17.66
CA ALA A 12 24.58 10.16 -17.71
C ALA A 12 23.53 9.92 -18.82
N VAL A 13 23.96 9.41 -19.97
CA VAL A 13 23.08 9.06 -21.08
C VAL A 13 22.19 7.87 -20.72
N ILE A 14 22.73 6.82 -20.10
CA ILE A 14 21.95 5.66 -19.66
C ILE A 14 20.90 6.05 -18.61
N THR A 15 21.26 6.88 -17.62
CA THR A 15 20.29 7.37 -16.62
C THR A 15 19.19 8.22 -17.25
N PHE A 16 19.52 9.07 -18.22
CA PHE A 16 18.51 9.86 -18.94
C PHE A 16 17.54 8.98 -19.73
N PHE A 17 18.03 7.92 -20.39
CA PHE A 17 17.18 6.98 -21.12
C PHE A 17 16.28 6.15 -20.18
N LEU A 18 16.77 5.74 -19.00
CA LEU A 18 15.95 5.06 -17.99
C LEU A 18 14.81 5.96 -17.47
N ILE A 19 15.12 7.22 -17.18
CA ILE A 19 14.11 8.21 -16.76
C ILE A 19 13.12 8.47 -17.89
N ALA A 20 13.58 8.67 -19.12
CA ALA A 20 12.72 8.87 -20.28
C ALA A 20 11.81 7.66 -20.55
N LEU A 21 12.30 6.43 -20.33
CA LEU A 21 11.50 5.22 -20.47
C LEU A 21 10.37 5.18 -19.43
N ILE A 22 10.64 5.58 -18.18
CA ILE A 22 9.61 5.72 -17.13
C ILE A 22 8.56 6.78 -17.51
N PHE A 23 8.98 7.92 -18.10
CA PHE A 23 8.03 8.94 -18.57
C PHE A 23 7.18 8.46 -19.75
N ILE A 24 7.75 7.69 -20.68
CA ILE A 24 7.01 7.16 -21.84
C ILE A 24 6.01 6.08 -21.41
N THR A 25 6.36 5.20 -20.46
CA THR A 25 5.41 4.22 -19.92
C THR A 25 4.26 4.92 -19.18
N ARG A 26 4.56 5.91 -18.33
CA ARG A 26 3.55 6.76 -17.68
C ARG A 26 2.63 7.39 -18.71
N LEU A 27 3.16 8.02 -19.77
CA LEU A 27 2.38 8.70 -20.81
C LEU A 27 1.43 7.75 -21.57
N LEU A 28 1.89 6.53 -21.91
CA LEU A 28 1.01 5.54 -22.57
C LEU A 28 -0.10 5.04 -21.65
N ILE A 29 0.20 4.84 -20.37
CA ILE A 29 -0.74 4.37 -19.35
C ILE A 29 -1.81 5.44 -19.06
N THR A 30 -1.42 6.71 -18.89
CA THR A 30 -2.35 7.84 -18.64
C THR A 30 -3.39 8.01 -19.76
N ASN A 31 -2.99 7.79 -21.01
CA ASN A 31 -3.90 7.90 -22.15
C ASN A 31 -4.99 6.79 -22.16
N GLN A 32 -4.70 5.62 -21.60
CA GLN A 32 -5.69 4.54 -21.47
C GLN A 32 -6.67 4.76 -20.31
N TYR A 33 -6.23 5.40 -19.21
CA TYR A 33 -7.08 5.71 -18.05
C TYR A 33 -8.10 6.81 -18.32
N ASN A 34 -7.69 7.91 -18.98
CA ASN A 34 -8.55 9.05 -19.27
C ASN A 34 -9.76 8.72 -20.17
N ALA A 35 -9.70 7.65 -20.98
CA ALA A 35 -10.75 7.28 -21.91
C ALA A 35 -11.90 6.46 -21.28
N ASN A 36 -11.75 5.90 -20.07
CA ASN A 36 -12.73 4.97 -19.50
C ASN A 36 -13.44 5.47 -18.22
N GLY A 37 -13.06 6.64 -17.67
CA GLY A 37 -13.53 7.08 -16.35
C GLY A 37 -12.97 6.22 -15.21
N TYR A 38 -12.78 6.79 -14.01
CA TYR A 38 -12.24 6.07 -12.84
C TYR A 38 -13.27 5.13 -12.21
N THR A 39 -13.72 4.14 -12.97
CA THR A 39 -14.20 2.89 -12.42
C THR A 39 -13.17 1.86 -12.80
N VAL A 40 -12.45 1.31 -11.81
CA VAL A 40 -11.61 0.12 -11.98
C VAL A 40 -12.54 -1.09 -12.14
N THR A 41 -13.28 -1.08 -13.25
CA THR A 41 -14.02 -2.23 -13.76
C THR A 41 -13.27 -2.64 -15.01
N GLY A 42 -12.48 -3.70 -14.89
CA GLY A 42 -11.71 -4.26 -16.00
C GLY A 42 -12.60 -4.48 -17.22
N LYS A 43 -12.03 -4.25 -18.42
CA LYS A 43 -12.72 -4.32 -19.72
C LYS A 43 -13.32 -5.67 -20.11
N ASN A 44 -13.28 -6.67 -19.23
CA ASN A 44 -14.07 -7.91 -19.32
C ASN A 44 -14.50 -8.21 -17.88
N GLY A 45 -15.81 -8.22 -17.62
CA GLY A 45 -16.35 -8.22 -16.27
C GLY A 45 -15.89 -9.42 -15.44
N GLU A 46 -14.95 -9.18 -14.51
CA GLU A 46 -14.74 -9.98 -13.28
C GLU A 46 -13.66 -9.47 -12.30
N HIS A 47 -12.91 -8.38 -12.59
CA HIS A 47 -11.94 -7.87 -11.61
C HIS A 47 -12.37 -6.51 -11.02
N SER A 48 -12.84 -6.56 -9.77
CA SER A 48 -12.96 -5.40 -8.89
C SER A 48 -11.82 -5.48 -7.88
N THR A 49 -10.96 -4.46 -7.81
CA THR A 49 -9.87 -4.38 -6.83
C THR A 49 -10.38 -4.10 -5.41
N GLY A 50 -11.67 -3.79 -5.26
CA GLY A 50 -12.29 -3.42 -3.99
C GLY A 50 -11.99 -1.99 -3.52
N TYR A 51 -11.20 -1.22 -4.29
CA TYR A 51 -10.88 0.18 -3.99
C TYR A 51 -11.70 1.15 -4.84
N ASP A 52 -12.21 2.21 -4.22
CA ASP A 52 -12.82 3.35 -4.92
C ASP A 52 -11.82 4.51 -5.02
N VAL A 53 -11.29 4.73 -6.23
CA VAL A 53 -10.30 5.78 -6.53
C VAL A 53 -10.81 7.16 -6.13
N ASN A 54 -12.08 7.48 -6.43
CA ASN A 54 -12.63 8.80 -6.13
C ASN A 54 -12.73 9.01 -4.63
N PHE A 55 -13.28 8.02 -3.92
CA PHE A 55 -13.42 8.06 -2.48
C PHE A 55 -12.07 8.21 -1.77
N LEU A 56 -11.07 7.42 -2.16
CA LEU A 56 -9.74 7.48 -1.58
C LEU A 56 -9.05 8.82 -1.86
N PHE A 57 -9.09 9.28 -3.11
CA PHE A 57 -8.45 10.54 -3.51
C PHE A 57 -9.05 11.75 -2.80
N GLU A 58 -10.37 11.79 -2.63
CA GLU A 58 -11.07 12.87 -1.91
C GLU A 58 -10.81 12.86 -0.39
N ASN A 59 -10.33 11.74 0.14
CA ASN A 59 -9.99 11.56 1.54
C ASN A 59 -8.49 11.56 1.85
N LYS A 60 -7.63 11.83 0.86
CA LYS A 60 -6.20 12.06 1.11
C LYS A 60 -5.99 13.22 2.08
N THR A 61 -4.90 13.19 2.83
CA THR A 61 -4.60 14.21 3.84
C THR A 61 -3.09 14.44 4.01
N PRO A 62 -2.64 15.69 4.21
CA PRO A 62 -1.22 15.95 4.44
C PRO A 62 -0.74 15.50 5.83
N TYR A 63 -1.67 15.23 6.76
CA TYR A 63 -1.33 15.01 8.16
C TYR A 63 -2.10 13.83 8.78
N ILE A 64 -1.34 12.85 9.28
CA ILE A 64 -1.82 11.63 9.95
C ILE A 64 -2.69 11.91 11.19
N GLY A 65 -2.52 13.07 11.85
CA GLY A 65 -3.36 13.46 12.99
C GLY A 65 -4.78 13.85 12.61
N ASN A 66 -5.11 13.96 11.31
CA ASN A 66 -6.49 14.10 10.86
C ASN A 66 -7.22 12.75 10.97
N HIS A 67 -7.55 12.36 12.20
CA HIS A 67 -8.17 11.07 12.51
C HIS A 67 -9.45 10.81 11.71
N VAL A 68 -10.24 11.85 11.41
CA VAL A 68 -11.44 11.75 10.57
C VAL A 68 -11.07 11.24 9.17
N LYS A 69 -10.06 11.84 8.53
CA LYS A 69 -9.60 11.41 7.19
C LYS A 69 -8.95 10.03 7.23
N VAL A 70 -8.08 9.76 8.21
CA VAL A 70 -7.42 8.45 8.35
C VAL A 70 -8.43 7.32 8.58
N GLU A 71 -9.41 7.51 9.46
CA GLU A 71 -10.46 6.52 9.70
C GLU A 71 -11.36 6.33 8.46
N THR A 72 -11.66 7.43 7.75
CA THR A 72 -12.44 7.38 6.50
C THR A 72 -11.71 6.58 5.42
N LEU A 73 -10.40 6.81 5.24
CA LEU A 73 -9.57 6.03 4.33
C LEU A 73 -9.59 4.54 4.71
N ASN A 74 -9.37 4.22 5.99
CA ASN A 74 -9.43 2.84 6.47
C ASN A 74 -10.78 2.16 6.19
N LYS A 75 -11.91 2.89 6.33
CA LYS A 75 -13.25 2.36 6.01
C LYS A 75 -13.47 2.10 4.52
N GLY A 76 -12.86 2.90 3.64
CA GLY A 76 -12.96 2.76 2.19
C GLY A 76 -12.02 1.74 1.56
N MET A 77 -11.12 1.14 2.34
CA MET A 77 -10.21 0.10 1.88
C MET A 77 -10.79 -1.30 2.13
N PRO A 78 -10.47 -2.30 1.30
CA PRO A 78 -10.85 -3.68 1.54
C PRO A 78 -10.38 -4.17 2.91
N LEU A 79 -11.22 -4.95 3.56
CA LEU A 79 -10.93 -5.59 4.84
C LEU A 79 -10.71 -7.08 4.59
N PRO A 80 -9.65 -7.69 5.13
CA PRO A 80 -9.46 -9.13 5.00
C PRO A 80 -10.65 -9.90 5.61
N GLU A 81 -10.95 -11.06 5.04
CA GLU A 81 -12.08 -11.88 5.47
C GLU A 81 -11.89 -12.34 6.93
N GLY A 82 -13.00 -12.54 7.65
CA GLY A 82 -12.97 -12.95 9.05
C GLY A 82 -12.60 -11.85 10.04
N LEU A 83 -12.31 -10.61 9.59
CA LEU A 83 -11.99 -9.49 10.47
C LEU A 83 -13.10 -8.43 10.55
N THR A 84 -13.08 -7.68 11.64
CA THR A 84 -13.81 -6.43 11.83
C THR A 84 -12.84 -5.34 12.30
N ARG A 85 -13.17 -4.08 11.98
CA ARG A 85 -12.34 -2.93 12.34
C ARG A 85 -12.60 -2.55 13.80
N GLY A 86 -11.52 -2.36 14.55
CA GLY A 86 -11.52 -1.85 15.92
C GLY A 86 -11.07 -0.39 15.97
N ILE A 87 -10.37 -0.04 17.05
CA ILE A 87 -9.89 1.33 17.29
C ILE A 87 -8.71 1.72 16.38
N LEU A 88 -8.62 3.02 16.08
CA LEU A 88 -7.46 3.65 15.46
C LEU A 88 -6.63 4.34 16.54
N LYS A 89 -5.33 4.05 16.61
CA LYS A 89 -4.37 4.82 17.42
C LYS A 89 -3.43 5.59 16.51
N LEU A 90 -3.14 6.83 16.88
CA LEU A 90 -2.24 7.72 16.15
C LEU A 90 -1.15 8.19 17.10
N SER A 91 0.10 8.08 16.65
CA SER A 91 1.27 8.61 17.35
C SER A 91 1.81 9.79 16.56
N THR A 92 1.46 11.00 17.00
CA THR A 92 1.68 12.24 16.23
C THR A 92 2.48 13.30 16.96
N GLU A 93 2.94 13.02 18.18
CA GLU A 93 3.71 13.98 19.00
C GLU A 93 5.08 14.28 18.41
N LYS A 94 5.74 13.26 17.86
CA LYS A 94 7.07 13.37 17.23
C LYS A 94 7.26 12.28 16.17
N PRO A 95 8.06 12.55 15.12
CA PRO A 95 8.46 11.52 14.17
C PRO A 95 9.18 10.34 14.86
N PRO A 96 9.09 9.12 14.28
CA PRO A 96 8.25 8.76 13.14
C PRO A 96 6.76 8.83 13.50
N TYR A 97 5.95 9.34 12.59
CA TYR A 97 4.49 9.45 12.72
C TYR A 97 3.82 8.14 12.35
N ARG A 98 2.96 7.63 13.23
CA ARG A 98 2.48 6.23 13.13
C ARG A 98 0.99 6.13 13.29
N MET A 99 0.40 5.16 12.61
CA MET A 99 -0.97 4.72 12.84
C MET A 99 -1.01 3.23 13.15
N THR A 100 -1.86 2.86 14.11
CA THR A 100 -2.14 1.46 14.44
C THR A 100 -3.63 1.20 14.28
N PHE A 101 -3.97 0.33 13.34
CA PHE A 101 -5.33 -0.17 13.18
C PHE A 101 -5.51 -1.43 14.00
N HIS A 102 -6.48 -1.41 14.91
CA HIS A 102 -6.87 -2.59 15.65
C HIS A 102 -7.93 -3.37 14.87
N TYR A 103 -7.89 -4.70 14.96
CA TYR A 103 -8.86 -5.61 14.36
C TYR A 103 -9.37 -6.62 15.38
N HIS A 104 -10.60 -7.07 15.17
CA HIS A 104 -11.21 -8.18 15.92
C HIS A 104 -11.60 -9.30 14.96
N LEU A 105 -11.44 -10.54 15.38
CA LEU A 105 -11.90 -11.71 14.63
C LEU A 105 -13.42 -11.86 14.77
N LYS A 106 -14.09 -12.18 13.65
CA LYS A 106 -15.54 -12.44 13.63
C LYS A 106 -15.89 -13.79 14.27
N ASP A 107 -15.03 -14.78 14.08
CA ASP A 107 -15.15 -16.12 14.65
C ASP A 107 -13.74 -16.62 15.03
N ASP A 108 -13.63 -17.33 16.14
CA ASP A 108 -12.40 -17.96 16.63
C ASP A 108 -12.21 -19.37 16.05
N SER A 109 -13.16 -19.87 15.27
CA SER A 109 -13.09 -21.18 14.64
C SER A 109 -12.12 -21.26 13.46
N ILE A 110 -11.33 -20.21 13.20
CA ILE A 110 -10.28 -20.24 12.17
C ILE A 110 -9.31 -21.33 12.58
N ASP A 111 -9.35 -22.45 11.86
CA ASP A 111 -8.38 -23.51 12.04
C ASP A 111 -7.02 -22.90 11.64
N LEU A 112 -5.98 -23.04 12.48
CA LEU A 112 -4.65 -22.46 12.19
C LEU A 112 -4.04 -22.99 10.87
N LYS A 113 -4.69 -24.00 10.27
CA LYS A 113 -4.40 -24.58 8.95
C LYS A 113 -5.11 -23.87 7.79
N ASP A 114 -6.04 -22.97 8.06
CA ASP A 114 -6.64 -22.14 7.03
C ASP A 114 -5.64 -21.09 6.59
N ILE A 115 -5.02 -21.39 5.45
CA ILE A 115 -4.12 -20.57 4.64
C ILE A 115 -4.70 -19.15 4.35
N ALA A 116 -5.95 -18.90 4.71
CA ALA A 116 -6.61 -17.60 4.73
C ALA A 116 -5.89 -16.54 5.60
N PHE A 117 -5.18 -16.92 6.67
CA PHE A 117 -4.44 -15.93 7.47
C PHE A 117 -3.23 -15.34 6.71
N ILE A 118 -2.57 -16.12 5.85
CA ILE A 118 -1.48 -15.65 4.97
C ILE A 118 -2.04 -14.69 3.89
N LYS A 119 -3.27 -14.93 3.42
CA LYS A 119 -3.96 -14.00 2.51
C LYS A 119 -4.28 -12.65 3.14
N ASN A 120 -4.34 -12.57 4.48
CA ASN A 120 -4.62 -11.30 5.17
C ASN A 120 -3.42 -10.36 5.18
N GLU A 121 -2.19 -10.88 5.24
CA GLU A 121 -0.96 -10.08 5.22
C GLU A 121 -0.83 -9.28 3.92
N GLU A 122 -1.12 -9.93 2.79
CA GLU A 122 -1.10 -9.29 1.47
C GLU A 122 -2.04 -8.08 1.42
N GLN A 123 -3.28 -8.23 1.88
CA GLN A 123 -4.25 -7.13 1.89
C GLN A 123 -3.84 -6.01 2.85
N PHE A 124 -3.19 -6.31 3.97
CA PHE A 124 -2.64 -5.31 4.89
C PHE A 124 -1.49 -4.51 4.26
N LEU A 125 -0.60 -5.18 3.53
CA LEU A 125 0.46 -4.53 2.76
C LEU A 125 -0.12 -3.61 1.67
N LYS A 126 -1.06 -4.12 0.86
CA LYS A 126 -1.72 -3.34 -0.21
C LYS A 126 -2.37 -2.07 0.35
N ASN A 127 -3.11 -2.20 1.45
CA ASN A 127 -3.72 -1.07 2.15
C ASN A 127 -2.65 -0.09 2.68
N SER A 128 -1.56 -0.60 3.27
CA SER A 128 -0.48 0.23 3.82
C SER A 128 0.21 1.07 2.75
N ILE A 129 0.52 0.48 1.59
CA ILE A 129 1.11 1.21 0.45
C ILE A 129 0.21 2.37 0.02
N LEU A 130 -1.10 2.12 -0.10
CA LEU A 130 -2.06 3.18 -0.44
C LEU A 130 -2.19 4.25 0.65
N LEU A 131 -2.13 3.86 1.93
CA LEU A 131 -2.14 4.82 3.03
C LEU A 131 -0.90 5.73 3.01
N PHE A 132 0.27 5.19 2.67
CA PHE A 132 1.48 6.00 2.52
C PHE A 132 1.41 6.98 1.35
N ALA A 133 0.73 6.61 0.27
CA ALA A 133 0.45 7.53 -0.84
C ALA A 133 -0.54 8.63 -0.42
N LEU A 134 -1.60 8.27 0.32
CA LEU A 134 -2.72 9.15 0.64
C LEU A 134 -2.52 10.00 1.90
N ILE A 135 -1.55 9.66 2.76
CA ILE A 135 -1.24 10.36 4.02
C ILE A 135 0.22 10.83 3.98
N GLU A 136 0.41 12.10 3.63
CA GLU A 136 1.72 12.63 3.22
C GLU A 136 2.83 12.39 4.26
N ASN A 137 2.53 12.58 5.55
CA ASN A 137 3.51 12.44 6.63
C ASN A 137 3.44 11.10 7.40
N ALA A 138 2.70 10.08 6.92
CA ALA A 138 2.67 8.76 7.58
C ALA A 138 3.97 7.96 7.39
N ASP A 139 4.70 7.67 8.46
CA ASP A 139 5.97 6.95 8.37
C ASP A 139 5.82 5.44 8.58
N GLU A 140 4.86 5.01 9.40
CA GLU A 140 4.62 3.62 9.77
C GLU A 140 3.13 3.31 9.91
N VAL A 141 2.72 2.14 9.41
CA VAL A 141 1.38 1.58 9.57
C VAL A 141 1.50 0.22 10.24
N THR A 142 0.76 0.04 11.34
CA THR A 142 0.67 -1.24 12.05
C THR A 142 -0.76 -1.77 11.99
N HIS A 143 -0.92 -3.01 11.58
CA HIS A 143 -2.15 -3.78 11.69
C HIS A 143 -2.03 -4.74 12.86
N LEU A 144 -2.87 -4.55 13.87
CA LEU A 144 -2.82 -5.29 15.12
C LEU A 144 -4.16 -5.97 15.36
N GLY A 145 -4.19 -7.28 15.55
CA GLY A 145 -5.40 -7.98 15.92
C GLY A 145 -5.21 -8.94 17.07
N PHE A 146 -6.32 -9.24 17.74
CA PHE A 146 -6.36 -10.11 18.92
C PHE A 146 -7.32 -11.26 18.65
N TRP A 147 -6.91 -12.47 19.05
CA TRP A 147 -7.75 -13.66 19.07
C TRP A 147 -8.83 -13.52 20.14
N ASN A 148 -10.08 -13.88 19.85
CA ASN A 148 -11.09 -13.92 20.92
C ASN A 148 -11.00 -15.22 21.74
N ASN A 149 -10.26 -16.23 21.26
CA ASN A 149 -9.91 -17.43 22.00
C ASN A 149 -9.07 -17.05 23.22
N GLU A 150 -9.55 -17.35 24.42
CA GLU A 150 -8.89 -17.00 25.69
C GLU A 150 -7.43 -17.48 25.75
N ALA A 151 -7.12 -18.67 25.23
CA ALA A 151 -5.77 -19.24 25.22
C ALA A 151 -4.80 -18.50 24.28
N LEU A 152 -5.30 -17.85 23.22
CA LEU A 152 -4.50 -17.10 22.24
C LEU A 152 -4.68 -15.59 22.36
N SER A 153 -5.61 -15.12 23.19
CA SER A 153 -5.97 -13.70 23.35
C SER A 153 -4.80 -12.81 23.77
N SER A 154 -3.77 -13.40 24.41
CA SER A 154 -2.53 -12.74 24.80
C SER A 154 -1.46 -12.66 23.70
N LEU A 155 -1.66 -13.35 22.57
CA LEU A 155 -0.73 -13.43 21.45
C LEU A 155 -1.30 -12.67 20.24
N PRO A 156 -1.17 -11.33 20.17
CA PRO A 156 -1.69 -10.60 19.03
C PRO A 156 -0.98 -11.01 17.75
N PHE A 157 -1.70 -10.93 16.62
CA PHE A 157 -1.02 -10.84 15.34
C PHE A 157 -0.70 -9.39 15.02
N THR A 158 0.47 -9.15 14.46
CA THR A 158 0.94 -7.81 14.12
C THR A 158 1.64 -7.80 12.78
N TYR A 159 1.30 -6.82 11.94
CA TYR A 159 1.98 -6.54 10.69
C TYR A 159 2.34 -5.06 10.66
N THR A 160 3.62 -4.75 10.52
CA THR A 160 4.11 -3.37 10.50
C THR A 160 4.84 -3.13 9.20
N TYR A 161 4.46 -2.05 8.52
CA TYR A 161 5.08 -1.61 7.28
C TYR A 161 5.57 -0.18 7.46
N THR A 162 6.68 0.15 6.79
CA THR A 162 7.19 1.52 6.74
C THR A 162 7.02 2.10 5.34
N ARG A 163 6.97 3.44 5.24
CA ARG A 163 6.98 4.11 3.93
C ARG A 163 8.19 3.69 3.10
N ALA A 164 9.35 3.56 3.73
CA ALA A 164 10.59 3.16 3.07
C ALA A 164 10.52 1.73 2.48
N ASP A 165 9.74 0.83 3.08
CA ASP A 165 9.51 -0.51 2.52
C ASP A 165 8.56 -0.45 1.33
N ALA A 166 7.48 0.33 1.44
CA ALA A 166 6.54 0.55 0.34
C ALA A 166 7.23 1.16 -0.89
N GLU A 167 8.05 2.19 -0.69
CA GLU A 167 8.82 2.83 -1.77
C GLU A 167 9.81 1.87 -2.43
N ARG A 168 10.38 0.93 -1.65
CA ARG A 168 11.27 -0.12 -2.19
C ARG A 168 10.54 -1.15 -3.03
N ILE A 169 9.33 -1.53 -2.60
CA ILE A 169 8.46 -2.46 -3.34
C ILE A 169 7.99 -1.83 -4.65
N ILE A 170 7.55 -0.58 -4.60
CA ILE A 170 7.02 0.15 -5.76
C ILE A 170 8.14 0.70 -6.67
N GLY A 171 9.34 0.90 -6.13
CA GLY A 171 10.50 1.43 -6.86
C GLY A 171 10.49 2.94 -7.07
N SER A 172 9.62 3.68 -6.37
CA SER A 172 9.52 5.14 -6.41
C SER A 172 8.80 5.68 -5.16
N ASP A 173 8.78 7.01 -5.00
CA ASP A 173 7.99 7.65 -3.94
C ASP A 173 6.50 7.36 -4.17
N VAL A 174 5.87 6.68 -3.21
CA VAL A 174 4.47 6.28 -3.31
C VAL A 174 3.52 7.48 -3.33
N ARG A 175 3.95 8.66 -2.85
CA ARG A 175 3.13 9.89 -2.84
C ARG A 175 2.96 10.49 -4.23
N ASP A 176 3.88 10.23 -5.16
CA ASP A 176 3.75 10.66 -6.55
C ASP A 176 2.48 10.07 -7.20
N PHE A 177 2.03 8.92 -6.72
CA PHE A 177 0.79 8.29 -7.17
C PHE A 177 -0.47 8.90 -6.56
N ALA A 178 -0.37 9.83 -5.61
CA ALA A 178 -1.53 10.54 -5.06
C ALA A 178 -1.67 11.97 -5.60
N GLU A 179 -0.90 12.36 -6.62
CA GLU A 179 -1.01 13.66 -7.28
C GLU A 179 -2.34 13.81 -8.02
N THR A 180 -2.76 12.77 -8.75
CA THR A 180 -4.01 12.78 -9.52
C THR A 180 -4.79 11.46 -9.34
N LYS A 181 -6.05 11.44 -9.78
CA LYS A 181 -6.89 10.22 -9.70
C LYS A 181 -6.35 9.13 -10.64
N GLU A 182 -5.78 9.55 -11.77
CA GLU A 182 -5.09 8.73 -12.77
C GLU A 182 -3.93 7.95 -12.14
N THR A 183 -3.03 8.66 -11.45
CA THR A 183 -1.83 8.05 -10.86
C THR A 183 -2.20 7.20 -9.64
N LEU A 184 -3.29 7.54 -8.94
CA LEU A 184 -3.78 6.71 -7.82
C LEU A 184 -4.36 5.39 -8.33
N ALA A 185 -5.11 5.44 -9.44
CA ALA A 185 -5.61 4.24 -10.09
C ALA A 185 -4.46 3.35 -10.57
N GLU A 186 -3.37 3.93 -11.10
CA GLU A 186 -2.15 3.20 -11.45
C GLU A 186 -1.56 2.46 -10.25
N LEU A 187 -1.44 3.13 -9.09
CA LEU A 187 -0.94 2.47 -7.88
C LEU A 187 -1.86 1.34 -7.41
N ILE A 188 -3.18 1.53 -7.50
CA ILE A 188 -4.16 0.49 -7.17
C ILE A 188 -3.98 -0.75 -8.05
N GLU A 189 -3.75 -0.59 -9.34
CA GLU A 189 -3.45 -1.72 -10.24
C GLU A 189 -2.13 -2.40 -9.89
N ILE A 190 -1.07 -1.61 -9.62
CA ILE A 190 0.24 -2.15 -9.21
C ILE A 190 0.08 -2.99 -7.94
N VAL A 191 -0.56 -2.44 -6.90
CA VAL A 191 -0.74 -3.19 -5.66
C VAL A 191 -1.70 -4.36 -5.81
N HIS A 192 -2.70 -4.29 -6.70
CA HIS A 192 -3.61 -5.41 -6.95
C HIS A 192 -2.87 -6.63 -7.52
N GLN A 193 -1.88 -6.38 -8.39
CA GLN A 193 -1.03 -7.41 -9.01
C GLN A 193 0.07 -7.95 -8.10
N LEU A 194 0.27 -7.39 -6.90
CA LEU A 194 1.20 -7.97 -5.93
C LEU A 194 0.61 -9.29 -5.40
N ASP A 195 1.27 -10.40 -5.73
CA ASP A 195 1.00 -11.72 -5.16
C ASP A 195 1.98 -12.03 -4.02
N ALA A 196 1.56 -12.87 -3.07
CA ALA A 196 2.37 -13.26 -1.91
C ALA A 196 3.76 -13.86 -2.26
N ASP A 197 3.93 -14.47 -3.44
CA ASP A 197 5.20 -15.08 -3.87
C ASP A 197 6.28 -14.04 -4.21
N ASP A 198 5.88 -12.86 -4.70
CA ASP A 198 6.81 -11.74 -4.98
C ASP A 198 7.33 -11.07 -3.69
N LEU A 199 6.70 -11.37 -2.54
CA LEU A 199 6.98 -10.77 -1.24
C LEU A 199 8.00 -11.57 -0.39
N SER A 200 8.34 -12.80 -0.80
CA SER A 200 9.26 -13.70 -0.09
C SER A 200 10.64 -13.08 0.23
N PRO A 201 11.30 -12.27 -0.63
CA PRO A 201 12.60 -11.68 -0.29
C PRO A 201 12.50 -10.45 0.63
N ALA A 202 11.36 -9.75 0.66
CA ALA A 202 11.17 -8.52 1.43
C ALA A 202 10.72 -8.82 2.87
N ILE A 203 9.87 -9.84 3.06
CA ILE A 203 9.32 -10.23 4.37
C ILE A 203 10.35 -11.01 5.21
N ASN A 204 11.20 -11.83 4.58
CA ASN A 204 12.20 -12.66 5.28
C ASN A 204 13.32 -11.87 5.98
N ASN A 205 13.41 -10.54 5.80
CA ASN A 205 14.33 -9.68 6.54
C ASN A 205 13.70 -8.99 7.77
N ILE A 206 12.44 -9.29 8.10
CA ILE A 206 11.70 -8.63 9.19
C ILE A 206 11.38 -9.59 10.36
N ALA A 207 11.74 -10.87 10.26
CA ALA A 207 11.55 -11.85 11.34
C ALA A 207 12.82 -12.08 12.17
N TRP A 208 12.92 -11.41 13.33
CA TRP A 208 13.63 -11.89 14.53
C TRP A 208 12.78 -11.63 15.77
#